data_AF-A0A976J3G3-F1
#
_entry.id   AF-A0A976J3G3-F1
#
_cell.length_a   1.000
_cell.length_b   1.000
_cell.length_c   1.000
_cell.angle_alpha   90.00
_cell.angle_beta   90.00
_cell.angle_gamma   90.00
#
_symmetry.space_group_name_H-M   'P 1'
#
loop_
_entity.id
_entity.type
_entity.pdbx_description
1 polymer ?
#
loop_
_entity_poly.entity_id
_entity_poly.type
_entity_poly.pdbx_seq_one_letter_code
_entity_poly.pdbx_strand_id
1 'polypeptide(L)'
;MNDKLELDIPVLLPDLPDAADACLDRLVSTLSKREGVERAHVICLDGNTPAALCIHFDAAKLPLPRLREMVRAAGAEITERYGHAIWQVTGINHERRARTVSDALCALPGVVQASASTSGSVRVEYDRRETTEEEVRAALRKLKVRVGKRVAADEHAGHDHGPGGHGAGEEKHGPGDGHDHSHAEFLGPNTELIFALACGALLGIGYAIERLVAGAPEWLPTACYIAAYFFGGFFTLREAIDNLRMKKFEIDTLMLVAAAGAAALGAWAEGALLLFLFSLGHALEHYAMGRAKKAIEALAKLAPETATVRRGGQTSEIPVEQMVVGDIAIVRPNERLPADGFVIKGTSAINQAPVTGESIPVDKVPVADAAAARAKPDAVDAESRV
;
A
#
# COMPACT_ATOMS: atom_id res chain seq x y z
N MET A 1 39.52 -22.04 -8.18
CA MET A 1 39.30 -21.40 -6.87
C MET A 1 38.14 -20.46 -7.09
N ASN A 2 36.99 -20.70 -6.45
CA ASN A 2 35.84 -19.82 -6.60
C ASN A 2 35.99 -18.67 -5.61
N ASP A 3 36.71 -17.64 -6.05
CA ASP A 3 36.80 -16.40 -5.29
C ASP A 3 35.44 -15.71 -5.29
N LYS A 4 35.09 -15.15 -4.14
CA LYS A 4 33.81 -14.48 -3.93
C LYS A 4 34.01 -13.05 -3.45
N LEU A 5 33.20 -12.15 -3.97
CA LEU A 5 33.10 -10.77 -3.51
C LEU A 5 31.65 -10.51 -3.09
N GLU A 6 31.48 -10.00 -1.87
CA GLU A 6 30.21 -9.57 -1.31
C GLU A 6 30.27 -8.05 -1.12
N LEU A 7 29.26 -7.34 -1.60
CA LEU A 7 29.14 -5.88 -1.54
C LEU A 7 27.74 -5.48 -1.11
N ASP A 8 27.65 -4.49 -0.23
CA ASP A 8 26.37 -3.96 0.25
C ASP A 8 25.64 -3.21 -0.87
N ILE A 9 24.36 -3.53 -1.08
CA ILE A 9 23.53 -2.93 -2.13
C ILE A 9 23.29 -1.42 -1.92
N PRO A 10 23.05 -0.91 -0.70
CA PRO A 10 22.90 0.52 -0.47
C PRO A 10 24.13 1.35 -0.90
N VAL A 11 25.33 0.75 -0.89
CA VAL A 11 26.57 1.42 -1.34
C VAL A 11 26.65 1.48 -2.87
N LEU A 12 26.05 0.52 -3.56
CA LEU A 12 26.09 0.41 -5.02
C LEU A 12 24.94 1.15 -5.70
N LEU A 13 23.77 1.20 -5.04
CA LEU A 13 22.53 1.76 -5.54
C LEU A 13 21.82 2.52 -4.41
N PRO A 14 22.25 3.75 -4.10
CA PRO A 14 21.78 4.51 -2.94
C PRO A 14 20.34 5.02 -3.08
N ASP A 15 19.85 5.15 -4.32
CA ASP A 15 18.49 5.63 -4.60
C ASP A 15 17.45 4.49 -4.60
N LEU A 16 17.85 3.25 -4.29
CA LEU A 16 16.93 2.12 -4.25
C LEU A 16 16.08 2.15 -2.98
N PRO A 17 14.74 2.22 -3.11
CA PRO A 17 13.87 2.26 -1.95
C PRO A 17 13.55 0.87 -1.39
N ASP A 18 13.80 -0.21 -2.14
CA ASP A 18 13.40 -1.55 -1.74
C ASP A 18 14.08 -2.66 -2.53
N ALA A 19 13.95 -3.88 -2.01
CA ALA A 19 14.74 -5.02 -2.42
C ALA A 19 14.55 -5.55 -3.84
N ALA A 20 13.30 -5.48 -4.28
CA ALA A 20 12.75 -6.16 -5.43
C ALA A 20 12.64 -5.18 -6.60
N ASP A 21 13.70 -4.42 -6.83
CA ASP A 21 13.75 -3.41 -7.87
C ASP A 21 14.35 -4.00 -9.15
N ALA A 22 13.72 -3.71 -10.29
CA ALA A 22 14.20 -4.16 -11.60
C ALA A 22 15.64 -3.68 -11.89
N CYS A 23 16.11 -2.63 -11.20
CA CYS A 23 17.50 -2.18 -11.27
C CYS A 23 18.50 -3.18 -10.69
N LEU A 24 18.13 -3.93 -9.65
CA LEU A 24 19.00 -4.96 -9.08
C LEU A 24 19.14 -6.16 -10.03
N ASP A 25 18.03 -6.59 -10.64
CA ASP A 25 18.04 -7.61 -11.68
C ASP A 25 18.86 -7.18 -12.91
N ARG A 26 18.77 -5.91 -13.32
CA ARG A 26 19.61 -5.36 -14.39
C ARG A 26 21.07 -5.35 -14.01
N LEU A 27 21.42 -4.98 -12.78
CA LEU A 27 22.80 -5.01 -12.29
C LEU A 27 23.35 -6.44 -12.32
N VAL A 28 22.60 -7.41 -11.78
CA VAL A 28 22.97 -8.84 -11.79
C VAL A 28 23.11 -9.38 -13.21
N SER A 29 22.18 -9.07 -14.11
CA SER A 29 22.22 -9.48 -15.52
C SER A 29 23.41 -8.88 -16.26
N THR A 30 23.72 -7.61 -15.99
CA THR A 30 24.85 -6.90 -16.61
C THR A 30 26.18 -7.48 -16.14
N LEU A 31 26.32 -7.75 -14.85
CA LEU A 31 27.53 -8.31 -14.26
C LEU A 31 27.75 -9.78 -14.67
N SER A 32 26.69 -10.58 -14.75
CA SER A 32 26.79 -11.99 -15.16
C SER A 32 27.23 -12.19 -16.60
N LYS A 33 27.11 -11.15 -17.45
CA LYS A 33 27.57 -11.16 -18.85
C LYS A 33 29.03 -10.73 -19.02
N ARG A 34 29.71 -10.31 -17.94
CA ARG A 34 31.09 -9.82 -18.01
C ARG A 34 32.08 -10.99 -18.00
N GLU A 35 33.13 -10.85 -18.80
CA GLU A 35 34.21 -11.83 -18.86
C GLU A 35 34.94 -11.90 -17.51
N GLY A 36 35.14 -13.12 -17.00
CA GLY A 36 35.74 -13.38 -15.68
C GLY A 36 34.75 -13.41 -14.51
N VAL A 37 33.47 -13.08 -14.73
CA VAL A 37 32.38 -13.33 -13.77
C VAL A 37 31.74 -14.68 -14.08
N GLU A 38 31.72 -15.58 -13.10
CA GLU A 38 31.08 -16.91 -13.24
C GLU A 38 29.60 -16.85 -12.89
N ARG A 39 29.24 -16.09 -11.84
CA ARG A 39 27.87 -15.95 -11.36
C ARG A 39 27.73 -14.70 -10.51
N ALA A 40 26.69 -13.89 -10.73
CA ALA A 40 26.26 -12.85 -9.81
C ALA A 40 24.87 -13.18 -9.28
N HIS A 41 24.63 -12.96 -7.99
CA HIS A 41 23.32 -13.17 -7.35
C HIS A 41 23.19 -12.31 -6.10
N VAL A 42 21.96 -12.11 -5.67
CA VAL A 42 21.63 -11.32 -4.49
C VAL A 42 21.47 -12.25 -3.30
N ILE A 43 22.08 -11.88 -2.18
CA ILE A 43 21.85 -12.52 -0.89
C ILE A 43 20.79 -11.68 -0.17
N CYS A 44 19.67 -12.29 0.19
CA CYS A 44 18.62 -11.63 0.97
C CYS A 44 18.78 -11.92 2.47
N LEU A 45 18.60 -10.90 3.30
CA LEU A 45 18.28 -11.05 4.72
C LEU A 45 16.75 -11.26 4.76
N ASP A 46 16.34 -12.44 5.19
CA ASP A 46 14.96 -12.77 5.56
C ASP A 46 13.93 -12.64 4.41
N GLY A 47 14.18 -13.41 3.35
CA GLY A 47 13.15 -13.78 2.36
C GLY A 47 12.83 -12.73 1.28
N ASN A 48 12.97 -11.43 1.55
CA ASN A 48 12.65 -10.41 0.55
C ASN A 48 13.39 -9.08 0.69
N THR A 49 14.42 -8.96 1.55
CA THR A 49 15.24 -7.72 1.72
C THR A 49 16.68 -8.01 1.25
N PRO A 50 17.29 -7.29 0.30
CA PRO A 50 18.54 -7.75 -0.29
C PRO A 50 19.71 -7.15 0.50
N ALA A 51 20.43 -8.03 1.14
CA ALA A 51 21.51 -7.66 2.04
C ALA A 51 22.78 -7.29 1.27
N ALA A 52 23.14 -8.13 0.30
CA ALA A 52 24.41 -8.01 -0.40
C ALA A 52 24.32 -8.58 -1.82
N LEU A 53 25.09 -7.98 -2.73
CA LEU A 53 25.37 -8.54 -4.03
C LEU A 53 26.59 -9.46 -3.92
N CYS A 54 26.41 -10.74 -4.23
CA CYS A 54 27.47 -11.75 -4.22
C CYS A 54 27.88 -12.13 -5.64
N ILE A 55 29.18 -12.02 -5.90
CA ILE A 55 29.77 -12.26 -7.22
C ILE A 55 30.84 -13.34 -7.09
N HIS A 56 30.66 -14.42 -7.83
CA HIS A 56 31.63 -15.49 -8.02
C HIS A 56 32.44 -15.18 -9.27
N PHE A 57 33.76 -15.15 -9.15
CA PHE A 57 34.65 -14.74 -10.23
C PHE A 57 35.95 -15.55 -10.24
N ASP A 58 36.61 -15.56 -11.39
CA ASP A 58 37.92 -16.18 -11.57
C ASP A 58 39.01 -15.11 -11.38
N ALA A 59 39.70 -15.12 -10.23
CA ALA A 59 40.73 -14.13 -9.92
C ALA A 59 41.94 -14.15 -10.87
N ALA A 60 42.16 -15.26 -11.60
CA ALA A 60 43.22 -15.31 -12.61
C ALA A 60 42.88 -14.48 -13.86
N LYS A 61 41.59 -14.32 -14.17
CA LYS A 61 41.09 -13.53 -15.30
C LYS A 61 40.63 -12.13 -14.90
N LEU A 62 40.10 -11.98 -13.68
CA LEU A 62 39.53 -10.73 -13.19
C LEU A 62 40.02 -10.43 -11.76
N PRO A 63 41.07 -9.60 -11.61
CA PRO A 63 41.57 -9.22 -10.29
C PRO A 63 40.52 -8.48 -9.45
N LEU A 64 40.52 -8.73 -8.14
CA LEU A 64 39.56 -8.14 -7.19
C LEU A 64 39.41 -6.60 -7.29
N PRO A 65 40.49 -5.79 -7.42
CA PRO A 65 40.35 -4.34 -7.58
C PRO A 65 39.59 -3.96 -8.85
N ARG A 66 39.84 -4.66 -9.95
CA ARG A 66 39.19 -4.42 -11.24
C ARG A 66 37.72 -4.82 -11.21
N LEU A 67 37.39 -5.93 -10.53
CA LEU A 67 36.00 -6.31 -10.27
C LEU A 67 35.27 -5.24 -9.47
N ARG A 68 35.87 -4.71 -8.38
CA ARG A 68 35.26 -3.65 -7.57
C ARG A 68 35.00 -2.36 -8.36
N GLU A 69 35.95 -1.93 -9.18
CA GLU A 69 35.74 -0.78 -10.09
C GLU A 69 34.59 -1.02 -11.05
N MET A 70 34.55 -2.20 -11.68
CA MET A 70 33.51 -2.55 -12.64
C MET A 70 32.11 -2.58 -12.01
N VAL A 71 31.98 -3.15 -10.81
CA VAL A 71 30.70 -3.21 -10.10
C VAL A 71 30.23 -1.81 -9.70
N ARG A 72 31.13 -0.96 -9.18
CA ARG A 72 30.79 0.43 -8.86
C ARG A 72 30.39 1.23 -10.10
N ALA A 73 31.10 1.07 -11.21
CA ALA A 73 30.77 1.73 -12.46
C ALA A 73 29.40 1.29 -12.99
N ALA A 74 29.09 0.00 -12.94
CA ALA A 74 27.79 -0.53 -13.36
C ALA A 74 26.64 -0.04 -12.45
N GLY A 75 26.86 0.03 -11.14
CA GLY A 75 25.89 0.62 -10.20
C GLY A 75 25.64 2.10 -10.50
N ALA A 76 26.70 2.88 -10.67
CA ALA A 76 26.61 4.30 -11.00
C ALA A 76 25.88 4.56 -12.32
N GLU A 77 26.14 3.76 -13.37
CA GLU A 77 25.46 3.88 -14.66
C GLU A 77 23.94 3.63 -14.54
N ILE A 78 23.54 2.66 -13.71
CA ILE A 78 22.13 2.38 -13.43
C ILE A 78 21.49 3.53 -12.67
N THR A 79 22.13 4.06 -11.62
CA THR A 79 21.62 5.20 -10.84
C THR A 79 21.54 6.49 -11.65
N GLU A 80 22.48 6.72 -12.58
CA GLU A 80 22.48 7.88 -13.46
C GLU A 80 21.37 7.79 -14.52
N ARG A 81 21.05 6.58 -14.98
CA ARG A 81 20.04 6.36 -16.01
C ARG A 81 18.63 6.25 -15.46
N TYR A 82 18.43 5.48 -14.39
CA TYR A 82 17.11 5.24 -13.83
C TYR A 82 16.89 6.09 -12.58
N GLY A 83 15.74 6.75 -12.53
CA GLY A 83 15.29 7.52 -11.38
C GLY A 83 14.21 6.76 -10.63
N HIS A 84 14.34 6.71 -9.31
CA HIS A 84 13.34 6.16 -8.42
C HIS A 84 12.75 7.27 -7.56
N ALA A 85 11.42 7.32 -7.53
CA ALA A 85 10.72 8.26 -6.69
C ALA A 85 9.53 7.60 -6.01
N ILE A 86 9.43 7.85 -4.70
CA ILE A 86 8.27 7.52 -3.90
C ILE A 86 7.68 8.84 -3.42
N TRP A 87 6.41 9.05 -3.71
CA TRP A 87 5.67 10.19 -3.18
C TRP A 87 4.54 9.71 -2.31
N GLN A 88 4.33 10.41 -1.22
CA GLN A 88 3.07 10.34 -0.51
C GLN A 88 2.03 11.13 -1.30
N VAL A 89 0.88 10.53 -1.57
CA VAL A 89 -0.15 11.12 -2.41
C VAL A 89 -1.52 11.06 -1.73
N THR A 90 -2.38 11.99 -2.10
CA THR A 90 -3.80 11.98 -1.70
C THR A 90 -4.69 11.92 -2.94
N GLY A 91 -5.85 11.27 -2.83
CA GLY A 91 -6.77 11.01 -3.95
C GLY A 91 -6.69 9.60 -4.54
N ILE A 92 -6.02 8.66 -3.85
CA ILE A 92 -6.04 7.23 -4.16
C ILE A 92 -6.72 6.51 -2.99
N ASN A 93 -8.05 6.40 -3.07
CA ASN A 93 -8.87 5.98 -1.94
C ASN A 93 -9.22 4.49 -1.97
N HIS A 94 -9.01 3.81 -3.10
CA HIS A 94 -9.38 2.41 -3.32
C HIS A 94 -8.49 1.74 -4.39
N GLU A 95 -8.51 0.41 -4.47
CA GLU A 95 -7.51 -0.42 -5.16
C GLU A 95 -7.59 -0.27 -6.69
N ARG A 96 -8.80 -0.17 -7.25
CA ARG A 96 -8.95 0.08 -8.69
C ARG A 96 -8.37 1.44 -9.11
N ARG A 97 -8.44 2.48 -8.25
CA ARG A 97 -7.79 3.77 -8.54
C ARG A 97 -6.28 3.63 -8.53
N ALA A 98 -5.74 2.89 -7.55
CA ALA A 98 -4.33 2.56 -7.50
C ALA A 98 -3.87 1.86 -8.79
N ARG A 99 -4.60 0.83 -9.26
CA ARG A 99 -4.32 0.17 -10.56
C ARG A 99 -4.41 1.13 -11.73
N THR A 100 -5.46 1.94 -11.81
CA THR A 100 -5.66 2.91 -12.91
C THR A 100 -4.53 3.94 -12.96
N VAL A 101 -4.10 4.45 -11.80
CA VAL A 101 -2.97 5.37 -11.70
C VAL A 101 -1.67 4.66 -12.10
N SER A 102 -1.46 3.43 -11.65
CA SER A 102 -0.29 2.61 -12.01
C SER A 102 -0.21 2.40 -13.52
N ASP A 103 -1.30 1.91 -14.14
CA ASP A 103 -1.38 1.66 -15.58
C ASP A 103 -1.18 2.95 -16.39
N ALA A 104 -1.79 4.05 -15.95
CA ALA A 104 -1.67 5.35 -16.63
C ALA A 104 -0.26 5.91 -16.54
N LEU A 105 0.45 5.68 -15.44
CA LEU A 105 1.86 6.06 -15.29
C LEU A 105 2.76 5.15 -16.12
N CYS A 106 2.54 3.83 -16.12
CA CYS A 106 3.27 2.89 -16.98
C CYS A 106 3.08 3.17 -18.47
N ALA A 107 1.97 3.80 -18.87
CA ALA A 107 1.73 4.22 -20.25
C ALA A 107 2.50 5.48 -20.67
N LEU A 108 3.16 6.18 -19.74
CA LEU A 108 3.96 7.36 -20.07
C LEU A 108 5.30 6.94 -20.72
N PRO A 109 5.73 7.62 -21.80
CA PRO A 109 7.07 7.44 -22.34
C PRO A 109 8.13 7.67 -21.25
N GLY A 110 9.14 6.79 -21.19
CA GLY A 110 10.19 6.84 -20.19
C GLY A 110 9.85 6.27 -18.81
N VAL A 111 8.59 5.95 -18.50
CA VAL A 111 8.26 5.25 -17.25
C VAL A 111 8.47 3.75 -17.46
N VAL A 112 9.33 3.16 -16.63
CA VAL A 112 9.67 1.74 -16.73
C VAL A 112 8.72 0.90 -15.89
N GLN A 113 8.40 1.39 -14.69
CA GLN A 113 7.47 0.74 -13.78
C GLN A 113 6.82 1.79 -12.87
N ALA A 114 5.55 1.62 -12.59
CA ALA A 114 4.84 2.44 -11.61
C ALA A 114 3.87 1.58 -10.80
N SER A 115 3.80 1.85 -9.51
CA SER A 115 2.85 1.21 -8.61
C SER A 115 2.30 2.25 -7.65
N ALA A 116 0.98 2.33 -7.57
CA ALA A 116 0.28 3.14 -6.58
C ALA A 116 -0.39 2.23 -5.55
N SER A 117 -0.52 2.72 -4.32
CA SER A 117 -1.15 2.01 -3.21
C SER A 117 -2.30 2.83 -2.61
N THR A 118 -3.30 2.12 -2.08
CA THR A 118 -4.42 2.69 -1.30
C THR A 118 -4.00 3.23 0.06
N SER A 119 -2.77 2.92 0.50
CA SER A 119 -2.11 3.54 1.67
C SER A 119 -1.65 4.98 1.41
N GLY A 120 -1.80 5.48 0.18
CA GLY A 120 -1.43 6.85 -0.17
C GLY A 120 0.04 7.00 -0.56
N SER A 121 0.64 5.99 -1.17
CA SER A 121 1.97 6.06 -1.76
C SER A 121 1.93 5.75 -3.26
N VAL A 122 2.78 6.42 -4.02
CA VAL A 122 3.04 6.13 -5.45
C VAL A 122 4.54 5.98 -5.62
N ARG A 123 4.97 4.82 -6.10
CA ARG A 123 6.33 4.51 -6.50
C ARG A 123 6.43 4.51 -8.02
N VAL A 124 7.45 5.18 -8.55
CA VAL A 124 7.73 5.21 -9.98
C VAL A 124 9.22 5.02 -10.21
N GLU A 125 9.52 4.17 -11.18
CA GLU A 125 10.81 3.99 -11.81
C GLU A 125 10.73 4.53 -13.24
N TYR A 126 11.67 5.39 -13.61
CA TYR A 126 11.69 6.03 -14.92
C TYR A 126 13.11 6.18 -15.47
N ASP A 127 13.25 6.18 -16.79
CA ASP A 127 14.51 6.50 -17.48
C ASP A 127 14.67 8.02 -17.54
N ARG A 128 15.69 8.55 -16.86
CA ARG A 128 16.02 9.98 -16.78
C ARG A 128 16.39 10.59 -18.14
N ARG A 129 16.66 9.77 -19.15
CA ARG A 129 16.91 10.22 -20.54
C ARG A 129 15.63 10.50 -21.31
N GLU A 130 14.51 9.88 -20.92
CA GLU A 130 13.24 9.94 -21.64
C GLU A 130 12.18 10.75 -20.91
N THR A 131 12.21 10.76 -19.57
CA THR A 131 11.25 11.54 -18.78
C THR A 131 11.87 12.10 -17.50
N THR A 132 11.26 13.17 -17.00
CA THR A 132 11.69 13.84 -15.77
C THR A 132 10.68 13.67 -14.63
N GLU A 133 11.15 13.85 -13.40
CA GLU A 133 10.31 13.80 -12.20
C GLU A 133 9.11 14.78 -12.28
N GLU A 134 9.29 15.93 -12.93
CA GLU A 134 8.24 16.94 -13.06
C GLU A 134 7.13 16.52 -14.02
N GLU A 135 7.48 15.79 -15.08
CA GLU A 135 6.53 15.24 -16.05
C GLU A 135 5.67 14.14 -15.44
N VAL A 136 6.29 13.23 -14.69
CA VAL A 136 5.56 12.20 -13.92
C VAL A 136 4.60 12.85 -12.93
N ARG A 137 5.06 13.88 -12.20
CA ARG A 137 4.20 14.66 -11.29
C ARG A 137 3.08 15.40 -12.04
N ALA A 138 3.34 15.90 -13.24
CA ALA A 138 2.32 16.53 -14.08
C ALA A 138 1.25 15.53 -14.52
N ALA A 139 1.63 14.29 -14.85
CA ALA A 139 0.69 13.22 -15.16
C ALA A 139 -0.19 12.84 -13.96
N LEU A 140 0.40 12.73 -12.76
CA LEU A 140 -0.36 12.53 -11.51
C LEU A 140 -1.38 13.65 -11.28
N ARG A 141 -1.00 14.92 -11.52
CA ARG A 141 -1.92 16.07 -11.42
C ARG A 141 -3.07 15.99 -12.42
N LYS A 142 -2.81 15.57 -13.67
CA LYS A 142 -3.86 15.33 -14.69
C LYS A 142 -4.85 14.25 -14.24
N LEU A 143 -4.35 13.24 -13.53
CA LEU A 143 -5.15 12.20 -12.89
C LEU A 143 -5.80 12.66 -11.57
N LYS A 144 -5.80 13.96 -11.25
CA LYS A 144 -6.37 14.51 -10.00
C LYS A 144 -5.79 13.88 -8.71
N VAL A 145 -4.60 13.30 -8.79
CA VAL A 145 -3.86 12.80 -7.63
C VAL A 145 -2.97 13.94 -7.13
N ARG A 146 -3.15 14.34 -5.86
CA ARG A 146 -2.33 15.39 -5.25
C ARG A 146 -1.05 14.77 -4.72
N VAL A 147 0.07 15.21 -5.28
CA VAL A 147 1.41 14.75 -4.88
C VAL A 147 1.91 15.56 -3.69
N GLY A 148 2.25 14.87 -2.61
CA GLY A 148 2.83 15.40 -1.38
C GLY A 148 4.37 15.36 -1.40
N LYS A 149 4.98 15.21 -0.20
CA LYS A 149 6.44 15.13 -0.08
C LYS A 149 6.98 13.83 -0.68
N ARG A 150 8.22 13.90 -1.18
CA ARG A 150 9.01 12.72 -1.57
C ARG A 150 9.47 12.02 -0.28
N VAL A 151 9.29 10.71 -0.24
CA VAL A 151 9.83 9.84 0.81
C VAL A 151 11.29 9.56 0.42
N ALA A 152 12.24 9.82 1.33
CA ALA A 152 13.65 9.52 1.07
C ALA A 152 13.87 8.00 1.12
N ALA A 153 14.83 7.48 0.34
CA ALA A 153 15.10 6.04 0.24
C ALA A 153 15.55 5.40 1.57
N ASP A 154 15.89 6.21 2.59
CA ASP A 154 16.40 5.76 3.89
C ASP A 154 15.32 5.32 4.90
N GLU A 155 14.03 5.35 4.54
CA GLU A 155 12.92 5.09 5.50
C GLU A 155 12.39 3.62 5.50
N HIS A 156 12.96 2.70 4.72
CA HIS A 156 12.49 1.30 4.65
C HIS A 156 13.55 0.20 4.76
N ALA A 157 14.80 0.52 5.14
CA ALA A 157 15.81 -0.50 5.37
C ALA A 157 15.66 -1.15 6.76
N GLY A 158 14.77 -2.12 6.86
CA GLY A 158 14.90 -3.22 7.83
C GLY A 158 13.62 -3.62 8.54
N HIS A 159 12.95 -4.66 8.05
CA HIS A 159 12.28 -5.61 8.92
C HIS A 159 12.39 -7.05 8.36
N ASP A 160 12.94 -7.89 9.22
CA ASP A 160 13.19 -9.33 9.21
C ASP A 160 11.89 -10.14 9.23
N HIS A 161 11.81 -11.22 8.44
CA HIS A 161 10.98 -12.39 8.78
C HIS A 161 11.66 -13.72 8.41
N GLY A 162 12.15 -14.42 9.43
CA GLY A 162 12.46 -15.85 9.44
C GLY A 162 11.25 -16.79 9.18
N PRO A 163 11.49 -18.12 9.07
CA PRO A 163 10.89 -18.93 8.00
C PRO A 163 9.73 -19.84 8.45
N GLY A 164 8.77 -20.04 7.54
CA GLY A 164 7.75 -21.09 7.62
C GLY A 164 7.27 -21.47 6.21
N GLY A 165 7.67 -22.66 5.75
CA GLY A 165 7.55 -23.08 4.36
C GLY A 165 6.30 -23.86 3.96
N HIS A 166 6.18 -23.94 2.63
CA HIS A 166 5.48 -24.92 1.77
C HIS A 166 3.93 -24.83 1.70
N GLY A 167 3.30 -24.85 0.52
CA GLY A 167 3.82 -25.01 -0.83
C GLY A 167 2.72 -25.12 -1.89
N ALA A 168 3.18 -25.16 -3.15
CA ALA A 168 2.59 -25.76 -4.36
C ALA A 168 1.16 -25.37 -4.79
N GLY A 169 1.11 -24.59 -5.88
CA GLY A 169 0.34 -24.81 -7.11
C GLY A 169 -1.17 -25.11 -7.03
N GLU A 170 -1.98 -24.22 -7.62
CA GLU A 170 -3.09 -24.61 -8.51
C GLU A 170 -3.67 -23.36 -9.21
N GLU A 171 -3.70 -23.39 -10.55
CA GLU A 171 -4.61 -22.59 -11.35
C GLU A 171 -6.05 -23.04 -11.08
N LYS A 172 -6.92 -22.15 -10.58
CA LYS A 172 -8.38 -22.27 -10.74
C LYS A 172 -9.02 -20.89 -10.88
N HIS A 173 -9.81 -20.77 -11.94
CA HIS A 173 -10.60 -19.59 -12.30
C HIS A 173 -11.59 -19.18 -11.19
N GLY A 174 -11.49 -17.90 -10.81
CA GLY A 174 -12.55 -16.91 -10.61
C GLY A 174 -13.79 -17.26 -9.78
N PRO A 175 -13.90 -16.64 -8.59
CA PRO A 175 -15.17 -16.20 -8.03
C PRO A 175 -15.21 -14.67 -7.91
N GLY A 176 -16.21 -14.06 -8.56
CA GLY A 176 -16.76 -12.75 -8.20
C GLY A 176 -15.89 -11.53 -8.50
N ASP A 177 -16.17 -10.87 -9.63
CA ASP A 177 -15.71 -9.50 -9.90
C ASP A 177 -16.26 -8.54 -8.82
N GLY A 178 -15.42 -8.25 -7.82
CA GLY A 178 -15.61 -7.14 -6.89
C GLY A 178 -15.28 -5.85 -7.60
N HIS A 179 -16.31 -5.16 -8.09
CA HIS A 179 -16.14 -3.88 -8.74
C HIS A 179 -15.97 -2.79 -7.66
N ASP A 180 -14.78 -2.19 -7.60
CA ASP A 180 -14.36 -1.25 -6.55
C ASP A 180 -14.55 0.21 -7.03
N HIS A 181 -15.53 0.91 -6.44
CA HIS A 181 -16.11 2.17 -6.92
C HIS A 181 -15.64 3.41 -6.09
N SER A 182 -15.27 4.51 -6.77
CA SER A 182 -14.88 5.80 -6.15
C SER A 182 -16.03 6.77 -6.02
N HIS A 183 -16.23 7.33 -4.83
CA HIS A 183 -17.31 8.27 -4.56
C HIS A 183 -16.86 9.72 -4.36
N ALA A 184 -17.74 10.62 -4.76
CA ALA A 184 -17.62 12.05 -4.56
C ALA A 184 -17.97 12.41 -3.10
N GLU A 185 -17.04 13.04 -2.39
CA GLU A 185 -17.15 13.45 -0.98
C GLU A 185 -18.06 14.68 -0.78
N PHE A 186 -19.32 14.66 -1.26
CA PHE A 186 -20.22 15.81 -1.10
C PHE A 186 -20.92 15.87 0.27
N LEU A 187 -21.20 14.73 0.93
CA LEU A 187 -21.90 14.66 2.23
C LEU A 187 -21.21 13.74 3.27
N GLY A 188 -19.92 13.44 3.08
CA GLY A 188 -19.14 12.58 3.99
C GLY A 188 -19.05 11.11 3.56
N PRO A 189 -18.48 10.22 4.40
CA PRO A 189 -18.11 8.85 4.02
C PRO A 189 -19.30 7.92 3.74
N ASN A 190 -20.51 8.31 4.16
CA ASN A 190 -21.72 7.49 4.01
C ASN A 190 -22.67 8.02 2.92
N THR A 191 -22.20 8.93 2.04
CA THR A 191 -23.05 9.58 1.02
C THR A 191 -23.73 8.56 0.11
N GLU A 192 -22.98 7.56 -0.32
CA GLU A 192 -23.43 6.35 -1.03
C GLU A 192 -24.69 5.72 -0.44
N LEU A 193 -24.59 5.37 0.84
CA LEU A 193 -25.63 4.66 1.57
C LEU A 193 -26.86 5.54 1.73
N ILE A 194 -26.68 6.85 1.96
CA ILE A 194 -27.79 7.80 2.05
C ILE A 194 -28.54 7.87 0.72
N PHE A 195 -27.84 7.93 -0.41
CA PHE A 195 -28.44 7.97 -1.74
C PHE A 195 -29.15 6.65 -2.08
N ALA A 196 -28.54 5.51 -1.76
CA ALA A 196 -29.17 4.20 -1.93
C ALA A 196 -30.46 4.07 -1.10
N LEU A 197 -30.44 4.50 0.16
CA LEU A 197 -31.61 4.50 1.03
C LEU A 197 -32.68 5.49 0.55
N ALA A 198 -32.29 6.67 0.06
CA ALA A 198 -33.22 7.63 -0.54
C ALA A 198 -33.90 7.05 -1.79
N CYS A 199 -33.14 6.36 -2.65
CA CYS A 199 -33.66 5.65 -3.81
C CYS A 199 -34.69 4.60 -3.40
N GLY A 200 -34.35 3.73 -2.43
CA GLY A 200 -35.26 2.70 -1.91
C GLY A 200 -36.51 3.26 -1.25
N ALA A 201 -36.39 4.37 -0.50
CA ALA A 201 -37.52 5.04 0.12
C ALA A 201 -38.47 5.64 -0.93
N LEU A 202 -37.93 6.34 -1.94
CA LEU A 202 -38.72 6.93 -3.02
C LEU A 202 -39.39 5.88 -3.89
N LEU A 203 -38.70 4.78 -4.19
CA LEU A 203 -39.26 3.60 -4.85
C LEU A 203 -40.42 3.02 -4.05
N GLY A 204 -40.21 2.77 -2.75
CA GLY A 204 -41.23 2.21 -1.87
C GLY A 204 -42.45 3.11 -1.73
N ILE A 205 -42.25 4.42 -1.59
CA ILE A 205 -43.33 5.42 -1.53
C ILE A 205 -44.08 5.47 -2.86
N GLY A 206 -43.39 5.54 -4.00
CA GLY A 206 -44.02 5.53 -5.33
C GLY A 206 -44.88 4.29 -5.54
N TYR A 207 -44.34 3.11 -5.21
CA TYR A 207 -45.03 1.84 -5.31
C TYR A 207 -46.23 1.72 -4.37
N ALA A 208 -46.10 2.23 -3.13
CA ALA A 208 -47.20 2.28 -2.17
C ALA A 208 -48.33 3.21 -2.63
N ILE A 209 -48.01 4.39 -3.17
CA ILE A 209 -49.02 5.32 -3.71
C ILE A 209 -49.77 4.65 -4.87
N GLU A 210 -49.05 4.02 -5.80
CA GLU A 210 -49.63 3.33 -6.94
C GLU A 210 -50.57 2.18 -6.54
N ARG A 211 -50.25 1.43 -5.48
CA ARG A 211 -51.01 0.24 -5.06
C ARG A 211 -52.10 0.50 -4.03
N LEU A 212 -51.89 1.44 -3.11
CA LEU A 212 -52.74 1.62 -1.92
C LEU A 212 -53.65 2.85 -2.02
N VAL A 213 -53.29 3.86 -2.82
CA VAL A 213 -54.04 5.11 -2.89
C VAL A 213 -54.89 5.13 -4.16
N ALA A 214 -56.13 4.65 -4.03
CA ALA A 214 -57.10 4.71 -5.11
C ALA A 214 -57.41 6.19 -5.48
N GLY A 215 -57.20 6.55 -6.75
CA GLY A 215 -57.48 7.91 -7.25
C GLY A 215 -56.31 8.90 -7.12
N ALA A 216 -55.10 8.44 -6.76
CA ALA A 216 -53.92 9.28 -6.85
C ALA A 216 -53.62 9.70 -8.31
N PRO A 217 -53.18 10.94 -8.57
CA PRO A 217 -52.76 11.35 -9.91
C PRO A 217 -51.60 10.50 -10.42
N GLU A 218 -51.66 10.04 -11.67
CA GLU A 218 -50.63 9.15 -12.28
C GLU A 218 -49.22 9.76 -12.32
N TRP A 219 -49.14 11.11 -12.31
CA TRP A 219 -47.85 11.80 -12.28
C TRP A 219 -47.13 11.64 -10.93
N LEU A 220 -47.85 11.38 -9.83
CA LEU A 220 -47.28 11.38 -8.48
C LEU A 220 -46.38 10.14 -8.23
N PRO A 221 -46.83 8.89 -8.49
CA PRO A 221 -45.93 7.72 -8.46
C PRO A 221 -44.76 7.85 -9.44
N THR A 222 -45.05 8.33 -10.65
CA THR A 222 -44.03 8.52 -11.70
C THR A 222 -42.95 9.52 -11.27
N ALA A 223 -43.33 10.62 -10.61
CA ALA A 223 -42.39 11.58 -10.05
C ALA A 223 -41.51 10.96 -8.95
N CYS A 224 -42.09 10.12 -8.08
CA CYS A 224 -41.32 9.36 -7.09
C CYS A 224 -40.31 8.40 -7.76
N TYR A 225 -40.71 7.70 -8.82
CA TYR A 225 -39.79 6.82 -9.55
C TYR A 225 -38.69 7.58 -10.28
N ILE A 226 -38.99 8.72 -10.91
CA ILE A 226 -37.97 9.57 -11.54
C ILE A 226 -36.97 10.07 -10.49
N ALA A 227 -37.44 10.49 -9.32
CA ALA A 227 -36.57 10.86 -8.21
C ALA A 227 -35.72 9.66 -7.75
N ALA A 228 -36.30 8.46 -7.65
CA ALA A 228 -35.56 7.24 -7.34
C ALA A 228 -34.45 6.94 -8.37
N TYR A 229 -34.72 7.12 -9.68
CA TYR A 229 -33.70 6.98 -10.74
C TYR A 229 -32.55 7.96 -10.54
N PHE A 230 -32.86 9.21 -10.16
CA PHE A 230 -31.84 10.20 -9.90
C PHE A 230 -30.94 9.75 -8.74
N PHE A 231 -31.50 9.41 -7.58
CA PHE A 231 -30.71 9.03 -6.42
C PHE A 231 -29.96 7.70 -6.61
N GLY A 232 -30.59 6.69 -7.21
CA GLY A 232 -29.96 5.38 -7.44
C GLY A 232 -28.98 5.37 -8.61
N GLY A 233 -29.21 6.20 -9.62
CA GLY A 233 -28.37 6.28 -10.81
C GLY A 233 -27.25 7.32 -10.74
N PHE A 234 -27.27 8.27 -9.79
CA PHE A 234 -26.32 9.38 -9.75
C PHE A 234 -24.85 8.93 -9.73
N PHE A 235 -24.52 8.03 -8.81
CA PHE A 235 -23.15 7.52 -8.66
C PHE A 235 -22.77 6.59 -9.81
N THR A 236 -23.64 5.65 -10.16
CA THR A 236 -23.42 4.75 -11.31
C THR A 236 -23.18 5.52 -12.60
N LEU A 237 -23.97 6.57 -12.88
CA LEU A 237 -23.84 7.35 -14.10
C LEU A 237 -22.49 8.05 -14.18
N ARG A 238 -22.03 8.64 -13.08
CA ARG A 238 -20.72 9.29 -13.02
C ARG A 238 -19.60 8.29 -13.30
N GLU A 239 -19.71 7.11 -12.74
CA GLU A 239 -18.71 6.07 -12.91
C GLU A 239 -18.71 5.44 -14.30
N ALA A 240 -19.88 5.16 -14.85
CA ALA A 240 -20.01 4.70 -16.22
C ALA A 240 -19.40 5.72 -17.20
N ILE A 241 -19.55 7.03 -16.96
CA ILE A 241 -18.90 8.07 -17.76
C ILE A 241 -17.38 8.00 -17.64
N ASP A 242 -16.83 7.84 -16.44
CA ASP A 242 -15.39 7.76 -16.24
C ASP A 242 -14.78 6.48 -16.83
N ASN A 243 -15.45 5.33 -16.70
CA ASN A 243 -15.04 4.06 -17.31
C ASN A 243 -15.13 4.10 -18.84
N LEU A 244 -16.19 4.71 -19.39
CA LEU A 244 -16.35 4.87 -20.83
C LEU A 244 -15.28 5.81 -21.43
N ARG A 245 -14.86 6.86 -20.70
CA ARG A 245 -13.71 7.70 -21.10
C ARG A 245 -12.41 6.90 -21.20
N MET A 246 -12.25 5.88 -20.36
CA MET A 246 -11.14 4.94 -20.37
C MET A 246 -11.33 3.78 -21.36
N LYS A 247 -12.40 3.80 -22.17
CA LYS A 247 -12.79 2.75 -23.12
C LYS A 247 -12.99 1.37 -22.47
N LYS A 248 -13.38 1.34 -21.19
CA LYS A 248 -13.74 0.12 -20.47
C LYS A 248 -15.27 0.03 -20.35
N PHE A 249 -15.83 -1.10 -20.75
CA PHE A 249 -17.25 -1.39 -20.60
C PHE A 249 -17.45 -2.27 -19.38
N GLU A 250 -18.14 -1.74 -18.39
CA GLU A 250 -18.36 -2.37 -17.09
C GLU A 250 -19.86 -2.64 -16.87
N ILE A 251 -20.18 -3.47 -15.87
CA ILE A 251 -21.56 -3.85 -15.51
C ILE A 251 -22.44 -2.61 -15.30
N ASP A 252 -21.90 -1.52 -14.74
CA ASP A 252 -22.58 -0.24 -14.54
C ASP A 252 -23.17 0.36 -15.82
N THR A 253 -22.46 0.21 -16.93
CA THR A 253 -22.90 0.72 -18.23
C THR A 253 -24.10 -0.09 -18.71
N LEU A 254 -24.02 -1.43 -18.60
CA LEU A 254 -25.12 -2.31 -18.92
C LEU A 254 -26.34 -2.02 -18.03
N MET A 255 -26.10 -1.77 -16.74
CA MET A 255 -27.14 -1.44 -15.77
C MET A 255 -27.88 -0.15 -16.14
N LEU A 256 -27.16 0.93 -16.47
CA LEU A 256 -27.78 2.19 -16.87
C LEU A 256 -28.56 2.07 -18.18
N VAL A 257 -28.05 1.31 -19.14
CA VAL A 257 -28.77 1.03 -20.39
C VAL A 257 -30.04 0.23 -20.11
N ALA A 258 -29.99 -0.77 -19.22
CA ALA A 258 -31.16 -1.54 -18.81
C ALA A 258 -32.20 -0.67 -18.09
N ALA A 259 -31.78 0.18 -17.15
CA ALA A 259 -32.65 1.12 -16.45
C ALA A 259 -33.30 2.13 -17.43
N ALA A 260 -32.53 2.69 -18.36
CA ALA A 260 -33.05 3.58 -19.39
C ALA A 260 -34.05 2.86 -20.33
N GLY A 261 -33.77 1.59 -20.66
CA GLY A 261 -34.68 0.75 -21.43
C GLY A 261 -36.00 0.48 -20.70
N ALA A 262 -35.93 0.16 -19.40
CA ALA A 262 -37.11 -0.03 -18.56
C ALA A 262 -37.97 1.25 -18.49
N ALA A 263 -37.34 2.41 -18.29
CA ALA A 263 -38.01 3.70 -18.34
C ALA A 263 -38.69 3.97 -19.70
N ALA A 264 -38.01 3.66 -20.82
CA ALA A 264 -38.56 3.83 -22.16
C ALA A 264 -39.77 2.93 -22.45
N LEU A 265 -39.84 1.76 -21.82
CA LEU A 265 -40.96 0.82 -21.91
C LEU A 265 -42.10 1.14 -20.92
N GLY A 266 -41.96 2.18 -20.09
CA GLY A 266 -42.92 2.52 -19.04
C GLY A 266 -42.79 1.68 -17.77
N ALA A 267 -41.81 0.78 -17.69
CA ALA A 267 -41.47 -0.05 -16.54
C ALA A 267 -40.61 0.74 -15.54
N TRP A 268 -41.15 1.86 -15.04
CA TRP A 268 -40.44 2.79 -14.16
C TRP A 268 -40.09 2.13 -12.82
N ALA A 269 -41.02 1.40 -12.21
CA ALA A 269 -40.79 0.75 -10.92
C ALA A 269 -39.66 -0.29 -11.00
N GLU A 270 -39.62 -1.09 -12.06
CA GLU A 270 -38.65 -2.16 -12.28
C GLU A 270 -37.23 -1.61 -12.47
N GLY A 271 -37.06 -0.57 -13.28
CA GLY A 271 -35.74 0.03 -13.46
C GLY A 271 -35.27 0.79 -12.21
N ALA A 272 -36.18 1.42 -11.45
CA ALA A 272 -35.85 2.04 -10.18
C ALA A 272 -35.43 0.98 -9.14
N LEU A 273 -36.10 -0.18 -9.12
CA LEU A 273 -35.72 -1.32 -8.28
C LEU A 273 -34.33 -1.83 -8.63
N LEU A 274 -34.03 -2.00 -9.92
CA LEU A 274 -32.72 -2.42 -10.38
C LEU A 274 -31.63 -1.42 -9.95
N LEU A 275 -31.84 -0.11 -10.14
CA LEU A 275 -30.89 0.92 -9.68
C LEU A 275 -30.74 0.92 -8.15
N PHE A 276 -31.82 0.73 -7.40
CA PHE A 276 -31.80 0.65 -5.95
C PHE A 276 -30.94 -0.51 -5.45
N LEU A 277 -31.18 -1.73 -5.95
CA LEU A 277 -30.49 -2.93 -5.47
C LEU A 277 -28.99 -2.85 -5.71
N PHE A 278 -28.56 -2.37 -6.88
CA PHE A 278 -27.15 -2.19 -7.18
C PHE A 278 -26.53 -1.05 -6.39
N SER A 279 -27.19 0.12 -6.33
CA SER A 279 -26.70 1.25 -5.53
C SER A 279 -26.53 0.86 -4.05
N LEU A 280 -27.46 0.07 -3.50
CA LEU A 280 -27.34 -0.48 -2.15
C LEU A 280 -26.17 -1.47 -2.03
N GLY A 281 -25.99 -2.36 -3.01
CA GLY A 281 -24.87 -3.30 -3.06
C GLY A 281 -23.51 -2.58 -3.00
N HIS A 282 -23.31 -1.59 -3.86
CA HIS A 282 -22.08 -0.79 -3.89
C HIS A 282 -21.86 -0.04 -2.57
N ALA A 283 -22.90 0.56 -2.00
CA ALA A 283 -22.80 1.25 -0.73
C ALA A 283 -22.38 0.31 0.42
N LEU A 284 -22.91 -0.91 0.45
CA LEU A 284 -22.58 -1.91 1.47
C LEU A 284 -21.17 -2.46 1.31
N GLU A 285 -20.74 -2.71 0.06
CA GLU A 285 -19.38 -3.12 -0.24
C GLU A 285 -18.36 -2.06 0.20
N HIS A 286 -18.59 -0.80 -0.17
CA HIS A 286 -17.74 0.31 0.24
C HIS A 286 -17.65 0.42 1.77
N TYR A 287 -18.80 0.31 2.45
CA TYR A 287 -18.86 0.33 3.91
C TYR A 287 -18.05 -0.82 4.53
N ALA A 288 -18.15 -2.03 3.98
CA ALA A 288 -17.42 -3.19 4.46
C ALA A 288 -15.90 -3.02 4.30
N MET A 289 -15.46 -2.58 3.11
CA MET A 289 -14.04 -2.37 2.81
C MET A 289 -13.43 -1.25 3.65
N GLY A 290 -14.15 -0.15 3.84
CA GLY A 290 -13.73 0.94 4.72
C GLY A 290 -13.58 0.49 6.18
N ARG A 291 -14.43 -0.42 6.65
CA ARG A 291 -14.33 -1.01 7.99
C ARG A 291 -13.10 -1.91 8.12
N ALA A 292 -12.81 -2.72 7.11
CA ALA A 292 -11.63 -3.57 7.08
C ALA A 292 -10.32 -2.75 7.10
N LYS A 293 -10.24 -1.71 6.27
CA LYS A 293 -9.09 -0.79 6.24
C LYS A 293 -8.84 -0.13 7.60
N LYS A 294 -9.89 0.37 8.25
CA LYS A 294 -9.80 0.99 9.59
C LYS A 294 -9.31 0.01 10.65
N ALA A 295 -9.68 -1.27 10.57
CA ALA A 295 -9.20 -2.27 11.51
C ALA A 295 -7.68 -2.50 11.35
N ILE A 296 -7.18 -2.53 10.12
CA ILE A 296 -5.73 -2.65 9.84
C ILE A 296 -4.99 -1.38 10.28
N GLU A 297 -5.50 -0.19 9.97
CA GLU A 297 -4.92 1.08 10.41
C GLU A 297 -4.88 1.21 11.94
N ALA A 298 -5.86 0.66 12.65
CA ALA A 298 -5.88 0.66 14.12
C ALA A 298 -4.75 -0.20 14.72
N LEU A 299 -4.34 -1.27 14.05
CA LEU A 299 -3.17 -2.06 14.43
C LEU A 299 -1.88 -1.26 14.19
N ALA A 300 -1.77 -0.54 13.07
CA ALA A 300 -0.60 0.29 12.77
C ALA A 300 -0.38 1.43 13.79
N LYS A 301 -1.47 1.98 14.37
CA LYS A 301 -1.42 3.01 15.43
C LYS A 301 -1.04 2.48 16.82
N LEU A 302 -0.60 1.23 16.93
CA LEU A 302 -0.12 0.67 18.18
C LEU A 302 1.26 1.21 18.57
N ALA A 303 2.15 1.45 17.61
CA ALA A 303 3.46 2.05 17.85
C ALA A 303 3.34 3.58 18.11
N PRO A 304 4.11 4.14 19.06
CA PRO A 304 4.16 5.59 19.28
C PRO A 304 4.92 6.29 18.13
N GLU A 305 4.62 7.56 17.87
CA GLU A 305 5.31 8.36 16.84
C GLU A 305 6.69 8.88 17.31
N THR A 306 6.85 9.10 18.62
CA THR A 306 8.10 9.59 19.22
C THR A 306 8.60 8.68 20.33
N ALA A 307 9.91 8.71 20.54
CA ALA A 307 10.60 8.02 21.61
C ALA A 307 11.52 8.99 22.37
N THR A 308 11.56 8.83 23.69
CA THR A 308 12.56 9.50 24.52
C THR A 308 13.81 8.63 24.59
N VAL A 309 14.91 9.05 23.98
CA VAL A 309 16.18 8.31 23.98
C VAL A 309 17.25 9.05 24.79
N ARG A 310 18.19 8.29 25.35
CA ARG A 310 19.35 8.82 26.08
C ARG A 310 20.65 8.47 25.36
N ARG A 311 21.31 9.47 24.78
CA ARG A 311 22.62 9.36 24.10
C ARG A 311 23.63 10.27 24.78
N GLY A 312 24.84 9.79 25.07
CA GLY A 312 25.90 10.60 25.67
C GLY A 312 25.55 11.25 27.02
N GLY A 313 24.61 10.67 27.77
CA GLY A 313 24.14 11.20 29.05
C GLY A 313 23.06 12.29 28.97
N GLN A 314 22.69 12.74 27.76
CA GLN A 314 21.57 13.65 27.54
C GLN A 314 20.34 12.88 27.04
N THR A 315 19.17 13.35 27.43
CA THR A 315 17.88 12.81 27.01
C THR A 315 17.26 13.71 25.96
N SER A 316 16.79 13.13 24.85
CA SER A 316 16.13 13.84 23.76
C SER A 316 14.93 13.05 23.26
N GLU A 317 13.85 13.74 22.94
CA GLU A 317 12.72 13.16 22.22
C GLU A 317 13.01 13.18 20.73
N ILE A 318 12.91 12.02 20.07
CA ILE A 318 13.13 11.86 18.64
C ILE A 318 11.97 11.07 18.01
N PRO A 319 11.69 11.23 16.71
CA PRO A 319 10.80 10.33 15.99
C PRO A 319 11.30 8.87 16.09
N VAL A 320 10.39 7.91 16.22
CA VAL A 320 10.74 6.48 16.36
C VAL A 320 11.55 5.99 15.16
N GLU A 321 11.31 6.55 13.97
CA GLU A 321 12.02 6.23 12.73
C GLU A 321 13.51 6.62 12.77
N GLN A 322 13.92 7.48 13.71
CA GLN A 322 15.32 7.91 13.90
C GLN A 322 16.04 7.12 15.01
N MET A 323 15.36 6.15 15.63
CA MET A 323 15.98 5.26 16.61
C MET A 323 16.94 4.30 15.91
N VAL A 324 18.08 4.04 16.55
CA VAL A 324 19.06 3.08 16.04
C VAL A 324 19.32 1.99 17.07
N VAL A 325 19.68 0.80 16.60
CA VAL A 325 20.03 -0.33 17.47
C VAL A 325 21.14 0.07 18.45
N GLY A 326 20.90 -0.17 19.73
CA GLY A 326 21.81 0.19 20.82
C GLY A 326 21.44 1.49 21.54
N ASP A 327 20.46 2.25 21.03
CA ASP A 327 19.85 3.34 21.77
C ASP A 327 19.28 2.90 23.12
N ILE A 328 19.30 3.82 24.08
CA ILE A 328 18.69 3.61 25.38
C ILE A 328 17.39 4.42 25.42
N ALA A 329 16.27 3.75 25.17
CA ALA A 329 14.96 4.36 25.35
C ALA A 329 14.62 4.50 26.85
N ILE A 330 14.04 5.64 27.22
CA ILE A 330 13.47 5.88 28.54
C ILE A 330 11.95 5.86 28.37
N VAL A 331 11.31 4.86 28.96
CA VAL A 331 9.85 4.67 28.90
C VAL A 331 9.30 4.87 30.31
N ARG A 332 8.38 5.82 30.47
CA ARG A 332 7.72 6.11 31.75
C ARG A 332 6.49 5.21 31.95
N PRO A 333 5.96 5.10 33.18
CA PRO A 333 4.69 4.41 33.41
C PRO A 333 3.58 4.93 32.50
N ASN A 334 2.80 4.02 31.92
CA ASN A 334 1.73 4.27 30.94
C ASN A 334 2.19 4.78 29.56
N GLU A 335 3.50 4.86 29.30
CA GLU A 335 4.01 5.06 27.93
C GLU A 335 4.09 3.70 27.22
N ARG A 336 3.96 3.73 25.89
CA ARG A 336 4.14 2.54 25.06
C ARG A 336 5.62 2.34 24.76
N LEU A 337 6.00 1.08 24.58
CA LEU A 337 7.34 0.75 24.11
C LEU A 337 7.50 1.22 22.65
N PRO A 338 8.55 1.99 22.33
CA PRO A 338 8.74 2.52 20.99
C PRO A 338 9.34 1.50 20.00
N ALA A 339 10.06 0.50 20.51
CA ALA A 339 10.70 -0.55 19.72
C ALA A 339 10.98 -1.78 20.60
N ASP A 340 11.23 -2.91 19.94
CA ASP A 340 11.65 -4.15 20.60
C ASP A 340 13.01 -3.98 21.28
N GLY A 341 13.20 -4.65 22.41
CA GLY A 341 14.49 -4.59 23.09
C GLY A 341 14.56 -5.43 24.36
N PHE A 342 15.41 -4.99 25.29
CA PHE A 342 15.51 -5.60 26.60
C PHE A 342 15.74 -4.56 27.69
N VAL A 343 15.21 -4.85 28.88
CA VAL A 343 15.31 -3.95 30.02
C VAL A 343 16.74 -3.95 30.56
N ILE A 344 17.37 -2.79 30.65
CA ILE A 344 18.71 -2.63 31.27
C ILE A 344 18.66 -1.99 32.65
N LYS A 345 17.53 -1.36 33.01
CA LYS A 345 17.34 -0.69 34.30
C LYS A 345 15.86 -0.49 34.61
N GLY A 346 15.48 -0.78 35.86
CA GLY A 346 14.11 -0.65 36.34
C GLY A 346 13.32 -1.96 36.18
N THR A 347 12.23 -2.07 36.91
CA THR A 347 11.30 -3.22 36.88
C THR A 347 9.88 -2.70 36.69
N SER A 348 9.12 -3.26 35.76
CA SER A 348 7.75 -2.84 35.50
C SER A 348 6.93 -3.94 34.86
N ALA A 349 5.62 -3.91 35.09
CA ALA A 349 4.67 -4.77 34.41
C ALA A 349 4.30 -4.15 33.05
N ILE A 350 4.51 -4.89 31.97
CA ILE A 350 4.25 -4.42 30.60
C ILE A 350 3.01 -5.11 30.05
N ASN A 351 2.08 -4.31 29.53
CA ASN A 351 0.90 -4.81 28.86
C ASN A 351 1.21 -5.18 27.40
N GLN A 352 1.20 -6.48 27.09
CA GLN A 352 1.44 -7.01 25.75
C GLN A 352 0.14 -7.43 25.02
N ALA A 353 -1.04 -7.23 25.65
CA ALA A 353 -2.34 -7.59 25.08
C ALA A 353 -2.59 -7.13 23.65
N PRO A 354 -2.15 -5.93 23.21
CA PRO A 354 -2.37 -5.49 21.84
C PRO A 354 -1.67 -6.33 20.77
N VAL A 355 -0.62 -7.08 21.14
CA VAL A 355 0.16 -7.92 20.22
C VAL A 355 -0.08 -9.40 20.48
N THR A 356 -0.07 -9.83 21.75
CA THR A 356 -0.18 -11.25 22.13
C THR A 356 -1.61 -11.69 22.40
N GLY A 357 -2.54 -10.76 22.66
CA GLY A 357 -3.90 -11.05 23.12
C GLY A 357 -4.02 -11.44 24.59
N GLU A 358 -2.89 -11.54 25.31
CA GLU A 358 -2.89 -11.89 26.73
C GLU A 358 -3.23 -10.68 27.60
N SER A 359 -4.33 -10.76 28.35
CA SER A 359 -4.87 -9.61 29.10
C SER A 359 -4.14 -9.31 30.42
N ILE A 360 -3.28 -10.20 30.89
CA ILE A 360 -2.51 -10.02 32.14
C ILE A 360 -1.15 -9.42 31.78
N PRO A 361 -0.79 -8.24 32.32
CA PRO A 361 0.54 -7.66 32.13
C PRO A 361 1.66 -8.59 32.61
N VAL A 362 2.77 -8.61 31.90
CA VAL A 362 3.94 -9.46 32.22
C VAL A 362 4.99 -8.62 32.93
N ASP A 363 5.47 -9.07 34.08
CA ASP A 363 6.56 -8.42 34.81
C ASP A 363 7.88 -8.53 34.04
N LYS A 364 8.59 -7.41 33.91
CA LYS A 364 9.88 -7.33 33.23
C LYS A 364 10.98 -6.87 34.19
N VAL A 365 12.09 -7.59 34.16
CA VAL A 365 13.27 -7.38 35.01
C VAL A 365 14.50 -7.03 34.18
N PRO A 366 15.44 -6.25 34.71
CA PRO A 366 16.63 -5.86 33.97
C PRO A 366 17.59 -7.05 33.77
N VAL A 367 18.25 -7.11 32.61
CA VAL A 367 19.31 -8.10 32.34
C VAL A 367 20.48 -7.96 33.32
N ALA A 368 21.13 -9.08 33.63
CA ALA A 368 22.28 -9.10 34.54
C ALA A 368 23.50 -8.35 33.96
N ASP A 369 23.75 -8.49 32.66
CA ASP A 369 24.83 -7.81 31.95
C ASP A 369 24.33 -7.26 30.61
N ALA A 370 24.23 -5.93 30.52
CA ALA A 370 23.79 -5.24 29.32
C ALA A 370 24.77 -5.39 28.14
N ALA A 371 26.07 -5.54 28.39
CA ALA A 371 27.07 -5.74 27.34
C ALA A 371 26.94 -7.14 26.72
N ALA A 372 26.76 -8.16 27.56
CA ALA A 372 26.51 -9.52 27.09
C ALA A 372 25.19 -9.62 26.31
N ALA A 373 24.12 -9.00 26.81
CA ALA A 373 22.82 -8.96 26.13
C ALA A 373 22.90 -8.25 24.77
N ARG A 374 23.66 -7.15 24.65
CA ARG A 374 23.89 -6.48 23.35
C ARG A 374 24.64 -7.35 22.34
N ALA A 375 25.57 -8.18 22.81
CA ALA A 375 26.34 -9.07 21.93
C ALA A 375 25.51 -10.27 21.43
N LYS A 376 24.50 -10.70 22.20
CA LYS A 376 23.61 -11.83 21.87
C LYS A 376 22.16 -11.51 22.25
N PRO A 377 21.49 -10.60 21.53
CA PRO A 377 20.13 -10.16 21.86
C PRO A 377 19.11 -11.32 21.82
N ASP A 378 19.30 -12.30 20.95
CA ASP A 378 18.39 -13.46 20.85
C ASP A 378 18.51 -14.45 22.02
N ALA A 379 19.58 -14.37 22.80
CA ALA A 379 19.79 -15.21 23.97
C ALA A 379 19.27 -14.56 25.27
N VAL A 380 18.63 -13.39 25.17
CA VAL A 380 18.03 -12.71 26.33
C VAL A 380 16.74 -13.41 26.75
N ASP A 381 16.63 -13.72 28.04
CA ASP A 381 15.44 -14.36 28.60
C ASP A 381 14.18 -13.51 28.41
N ALA A 382 13.04 -14.20 28.27
CA ALA A 382 11.74 -13.57 28.02
C ALA A 382 11.29 -12.62 29.16
N GLU A 383 11.81 -12.81 30.38
CA GLU A 383 11.56 -11.93 31.52
C GLU A 383 12.25 -10.55 31.39
N SER A 384 13.25 -10.43 30.52
CA SER A 384 13.95 -9.18 30.24
C SER A 384 13.69 -8.61 28.85
N ARG A 385 13.22 -9.43 27.90
CA ARG A 385 12.87 -9.02 26.54
C ARG A 385 11.51 -8.30 26.50
N VAL A 386 11.41 -7.20 25.75
CA VAL A 386 10.21 -6.36 25.67
C VAL A 386 9.76 -6.14 24.24
#